data_AF-K1XRE3-F1
#
_entry.id   AF-K1XRE3-F1
#
_cell.length_a   1.000
_cell.length_b   1.000
_cell.length_c   1.000
_cell.angle_alpha   90.00
_cell.angle_beta   90.00
_cell.angle_gamma   90.00
#
_symmetry.space_group_name_H-M   'P 1'
#
loop_
_entity.id
_entity.type
_entity.pdbx_description
1 polymer ?
#
loop_
_entity_poly.entity_id
_entity_poly.type
_entity_poly.pdbx_seq_one_letter_code
_entity_poly.pdbx_strand_id
1 'polypeptide(L)'
;MILVSAEAEKNTKNVALNKRIIKPMKSITNKKHSITHKIKRQITAFLPIHVTRTGTCKSCGSCCKLVFKCPWLKFDENGKSFCKIYSHRPLSCKKYPRTSSEFVTANICGFKFEETPSKKNDSSKRKTSSKSLK
;
A
#
# COMPACT_ATOMS: atom_id res chain seq x y z
N MET A 1 -46.45 17.65 42.57
CA MET A 1 -45.99 16.41 41.90
C MET A 1 -45.97 16.65 40.40
N ILE A 2 -44.96 17.37 39.91
CA ILE A 2 -44.83 17.77 38.51
C ILE A 2 -43.44 17.31 38.03
N LEU A 3 -43.38 16.86 36.78
CA LEU A 3 -42.19 16.69 35.92
C LEU A 3 -41.52 15.30 35.91
N VAL A 4 -42.16 14.31 35.27
CA VAL A 4 -41.46 13.18 34.63
C VAL A 4 -42.12 12.88 33.27
N SER A 5 -41.95 13.74 32.26
CA SER A 5 -42.45 13.41 30.90
C SER A 5 -41.66 14.00 29.73
N ALA A 6 -40.55 14.71 29.94
CA ALA A 6 -39.92 15.52 28.88
C ALA A 6 -38.74 14.86 28.13
N GLU A 7 -38.25 13.67 28.52
CA GLU A 7 -36.97 13.15 27.99
C GLU A 7 -37.09 12.13 26.85
N ALA A 8 -38.29 11.68 26.49
CA ALA A 8 -38.47 10.59 25.53
C ALA A 8 -38.43 11.00 24.05
N GLU A 9 -38.64 12.27 23.70
CA GLU A 9 -38.83 12.69 22.29
C GLU A 9 -37.54 13.04 21.53
N LYS A 10 -36.41 13.23 22.21
CA LYS A 10 -35.17 13.71 21.56
C LYS A 10 -34.37 12.61 20.84
N ASN A 11 -34.62 11.33 21.14
CA ASN A 11 -33.83 10.22 20.64
C ASN A 11 -34.22 9.78 19.22
N THR A 12 -35.48 9.95 18.81
CA THR A 12 -35.95 9.49 17.49
C THR A 12 -35.47 10.39 16.33
N LYS A 13 -35.19 11.67 16.59
CA LYS A 13 -34.76 12.62 15.55
C LYS A 13 -33.31 12.39 15.09
N ASN A 14 -32.43 11.86 15.96
CA ASN A 14 -31.01 11.62 15.62
C ASN A 14 -30.80 10.42 14.67
N VAL A 15 -31.72 9.45 14.67
CA VAL A 15 -31.61 8.26 13.81
C VAL A 15 -31.97 8.59 12.35
N ALA A 16 -32.80 9.60 12.11
CA ALA A 16 -33.29 9.95 10.77
C ALA A 16 -32.30 10.75 9.91
N LEU A 17 -31.34 11.47 10.51
CA LEU A 17 -30.40 12.33 9.79
C LEU A 17 -29.13 11.61 9.29
N ASN A 18 -28.80 10.43 9.83
CA ASN A 18 -27.55 9.74 9.51
C ASN A 18 -27.62 8.77 8.31
N LYS A 19 -28.72 8.79 7.54
CA LYS A 19 -28.94 7.90 6.38
C LYS A 19 -28.61 8.51 5.01
N ARG A 20 -28.16 9.77 4.93
CA ARG A 20 -27.94 10.47 3.64
C ARG A 20 -26.49 10.70 3.22
N ILE A 21 -25.49 10.21 3.97
CA ILE A 21 -24.06 10.43 3.68
C ILE A 21 -23.30 9.13 3.37
N ILE A 22 -24.00 8.09 2.90
CA ILE A 22 -23.33 6.91 2.34
C ILE A 22 -23.46 7.00 0.83
N LYS A 23 -22.57 7.79 0.21
CA LYS A 23 -22.37 7.71 -1.24
C LYS A 23 -21.92 6.27 -1.53
N PRO A 24 -22.61 5.49 -2.39
CA PRO A 24 -22.12 4.19 -2.77
C PRO A 24 -20.74 4.41 -3.40
N MET A 25 -19.74 3.84 -2.74
CA MET A 25 -18.36 3.86 -3.20
C MET A 25 -18.37 3.22 -4.57
N LYS A 26 -18.24 4.06 -5.62
CA LYS A 26 -18.20 3.61 -7.01
C LYS A 26 -17.13 2.54 -7.07
N SER A 27 -17.57 1.32 -7.36
CA SER A 27 -16.73 0.14 -7.50
C SER A 27 -15.63 0.48 -8.48
N ILE A 28 -14.41 0.66 -7.96
CA ILE A 28 -13.23 0.98 -8.76
C ILE A 28 -13.06 -0.19 -9.72
N THR A 29 -13.39 0.07 -10.99
CA THR A 29 -13.36 -0.89 -12.06
C THR A 29 -11.94 -1.41 -12.24
N ASN A 30 -11.89 -2.73 -12.31
CA ASN A 30 -10.75 -3.61 -12.47
C ASN A 30 -9.70 -3.06 -13.46
N LYS A 31 -8.70 -2.35 -12.94
CA LYS A 31 -7.49 -2.00 -13.71
C LYS A 31 -6.76 -3.32 -13.95
N LYS A 32 -6.93 -3.91 -15.13
CA LYS A 32 -6.21 -5.11 -15.59
C LYS A 32 -4.73 -4.95 -15.22
N HIS A 33 -4.29 -5.60 -14.15
CA HIS A 33 -2.90 -5.54 -13.74
C HIS A 33 -2.11 -6.25 -14.82
N SER A 34 -1.44 -5.47 -15.67
CA SER A 34 -0.78 -5.94 -16.88
C SER A 34 0.11 -7.14 -16.54
N ILE A 35 -0.08 -8.24 -17.28
CA ILE A 35 0.69 -9.49 -17.17
C ILE A 35 2.19 -9.22 -17.22
N THR A 36 2.60 -8.13 -17.88
CA THR A 36 3.98 -7.63 -17.93
C THR A 36 4.60 -7.36 -16.56
N HIS A 37 3.86 -6.82 -15.57
CA HIS A 37 4.38 -6.64 -14.22
C HIS A 37 4.56 -7.97 -13.48
N LYS A 38 3.78 -9.01 -13.86
CA LYS A 38 3.87 -10.36 -13.31
C LYS A 38 5.17 -11.02 -13.79
N ILE A 39 5.45 -10.94 -15.08
CA ILE A 39 6.65 -11.52 -15.71
C ILE A 39 7.90 -10.74 -15.29
N LYS A 40 7.86 -9.40 -15.27
CA LYS A 40 8.99 -8.57 -14.87
C LYS A 40 9.48 -8.94 -13.47
N ARG A 41 8.58 -9.17 -12.49
CA ARG A 41 8.96 -9.62 -11.15
C ARG A 41 9.56 -11.02 -11.10
N GLN A 42 9.07 -11.94 -11.94
CA GLN A 42 9.60 -13.30 -11.99
C GLN A 42 10.99 -13.32 -12.64
N ILE A 43 11.23 -12.50 -13.66
CA ILE A 43 12.53 -12.35 -14.32
C ILE A 43 13.51 -11.57 -13.45
N THR A 44 13.09 -10.46 -12.84
CA THR A 44 13.96 -9.68 -11.93
C THR A 44 14.27 -10.40 -10.62
N ALA A 45 13.53 -11.47 -10.30
CA ALA A 45 13.89 -12.37 -9.21
C ALA A 45 15.18 -13.15 -9.49
N PHE A 46 15.74 -13.16 -10.70
CA PHE A 46 17.08 -13.70 -10.92
C PHE A 46 18.18 -12.70 -10.52
N LEU A 47 17.93 -11.39 -10.62
CA LEU A 47 18.91 -10.35 -10.34
C LEU A 47 19.29 -10.28 -8.84
N PRO A 48 20.49 -9.76 -8.52
CA PRO A 48 20.91 -9.53 -7.15
C PRO A 48 20.08 -8.42 -6.48
N ILE A 49 20.00 -8.52 -5.14
CA ILE A 49 19.37 -7.51 -4.27
C ILE A 49 20.32 -6.32 -4.12
N HIS A 50 19.79 -5.12 -3.99
CA HIS A 50 20.59 -3.92 -3.74
C HIS A 50 21.33 -4.01 -2.39
N VAL A 51 22.60 -3.63 -2.38
CA VAL A 51 23.48 -3.75 -1.20
C VAL A 51 23.01 -2.94 0.01
N THR A 52 22.28 -1.85 -0.21
CA THR A 52 21.76 -0.99 0.86
C THR A 52 20.47 -1.51 1.51
N ARG A 53 20.01 -2.71 1.14
CA ARG A 53 18.79 -3.31 1.72
C ARG A 53 19.09 -3.93 3.08
N THR A 54 18.48 -3.38 4.11
CA THR A 54 18.57 -3.88 5.49
C THR A 54 17.19 -4.32 6.03
N GLY A 55 17.17 -5.04 7.15
CA GLY A 55 15.95 -5.50 7.82
C GLY A 55 15.45 -6.88 7.39
N THR A 56 14.33 -7.30 7.98
CA THR A 56 13.76 -8.65 7.84
C THR A 56 12.25 -8.63 7.61
N CYS A 57 11.71 -9.75 7.11
CA CYS A 57 10.27 -9.90 6.92
C CYS A 57 9.56 -10.07 8.28
N LYS A 58 8.72 -9.10 8.65
CA LYS A 58 7.89 -9.14 9.88
C LYS A 58 6.50 -9.76 9.71
N SER A 59 6.28 -10.54 8.64
CA SER A 59 4.99 -11.20 8.35
C SER A 59 3.79 -10.25 8.34
N CYS A 60 3.92 -9.10 7.69
CA CYS A 60 2.86 -8.11 7.52
C CYS A 60 1.82 -8.47 6.43
N GLY A 61 2.14 -9.41 5.54
CA GLY A 61 1.22 -9.88 4.50
C GLY A 61 0.98 -8.90 3.33
N SER A 62 1.46 -7.65 3.40
CA SER A 62 1.26 -6.65 2.34
C SER A 62 1.92 -7.06 1.02
N CYS A 63 3.15 -7.60 1.07
CA CYS A 63 3.86 -8.07 -0.11
C CYS A 63 3.15 -9.26 -0.80
N CYS A 64 2.41 -10.07 -0.04
CA CYS A 64 1.64 -11.22 -0.52
C CYS A 64 0.32 -10.82 -1.20
N LYS A 65 -0.08 -9.55 -1.14
CA LYS A 65 -1.31 -9.01 -1.75
C LYS A 65 -1.05 -8.07 -2.93
N LEU A 66 0.22 -7.78 -3.25
CA LEU A 66 0.60 -6.69 -4.16
C LEU A 66 0.01 -6.80 -5.57
N VAL A 67 0.18 -7.95 -6.20
CA VAL A 67 -0.26 -8.15 -7.59
C VAL A 67 -1.55 -8.98 -7.62
N PHE A 68 -1.58 -10.05 -6.84
CA PHE A 68 -2.75 -10.89 -6.59
C PHE A 68 -2.68 -11.37 -5.14
N LYS A 69 -3.82 -11.77 -4.59
CA LYS A 69 -3.88 -12.40 -3.27
C LYS A 69 -3.20 -13.76 -3.35
N CYS A 70 -2.04 -13.89 -2.70
CA CYS A 70 -1.30 -15.14 -2.59
C CYS A 70 -2.17 -16.24 -1.95
N PRO A 71 -2.29 -17.44 -2.56
CA PRO A 71 -3.10 -18.53 -2.00
C PRO A 71 -2.49 -19.11 -0.70
N TRP A 72 -1.18 -18.92 -0.49
CA TRP A 72 -0.47 -19.39 0.70
C TRP A 72 -0.47 -18.40 1.87
N LEU A 73 -1.10 -17.23 1.71
CA LEU A 73 -1.26 -16.27 2.79
C LEU A 73 -2.39 -16.72 3.72
N LYS A 74 -2.04 -16.96 4.99
CA LYS A 74 -2.99 -17.31 6.05
C LYS A 74 -2.97 -16.25 7.14
N PHE A 75 -4.02 -16.23 7.93
CA PHE A 75 -4.17 -15.36 9.08
C PHE A 75 -4.48 -16.24 10.28
N ASP A 76 -3.85 -15.90 11.38
CA ASP A 76 -4.09 -16.52 12.68
C ASP A 76 -5.34 -15.94 13.33
N GLU A 77 -5.81 -16.53 14.43
CA GLU A 77 -6.99 -16.08 15.18
C GLU A 77 -6.82 -14.64 15.69
N ASN A 78 -5.59 -14.27 16.04
CA ASN A 78 -5.20 -12.92 16.44
C ASN A 78 -5.08 -11.92 15.27
N GLY A 79 -5.43 -12.32 14.04
CA GLY A 79 -5.31 -11.50 12.84
C GLY A 79 -3.88 -11.34 12.31
N LYS A 80 -2.89 -12.03 12.91
CA LYS A 80 -1.50 -12.01 12.45
C LYS A 80 -1.36 -12.81 11.16
N SER A 81 -0.80 -12.18 10.12
CA SER A 81 -0.60 -12.86 8.84
C SER A 81 0.64 -13.73 8.85
N PHE A 82 0.59 -14.91 8.21
CA PHE A 82 1.74 -15.80 8.06
C PHE A 82 1.70 -16.53 6.71
N CYS A 83 2.85 -17.03 6.26
CA CYS A 83 2.97 -17.76 5.01
C CYS A 83 3.03 -19.27 5.27
N LYS A 84 2.08 -20.04 4.71
CA LYS A 84 2.05 -21.50 4.87
C LYS A 84 3.30 -22.19 4.31
N ILE A 85 3.90 -21.64 3.26
CA ILE A 85 5.08 -22.20 2.58
C ILE A 85 6.35 -21.37 2.82
N TYR A 86 6.54 -20.83 4.05
CA TYR A 86 7.64 -19.90 4.33
C TYR A 86 9.03 -20.46 3.94
N SER A 87 9.26 -21.76 4.15
CA SER A 87 10.50 -22.44 3.76
C SER A 87 10.67 -22.55 2.24
N HIS A 88 9.59 -22.87 1.53
CA HIS A 88 9.55 -23.03 0.07
C HIS A 88 9.13 -21.76 -0.68
N ARG A 89 9.37 -20.58 -0.10
CA ARG A 89 9.00 -19.31 -0.74
C ARG A 89 9.67 -19.20 -2.12
N PRO A 90 8.91 -18.82 -3.16
CA PRO A 90 9.49 -18.60 -4.48
C PRO A 90 10.49 -17.44 -4.42
N LEU A 91 11.46 -17.44 -5.34
CA LEU A 91 12.56 -16.47 -5.37
C LEU A 91 12.06 -15.01 -5.36
N SER A 92 10.95 -14.75 -6.05
CA SER A 92 10.29 -13.44 -6.07
C SER A 92 9.88 -12.96 -4.68
N CYS A 93 9.33 -13.84 -3.84
CA CYS A 93 8.98 -13.52 -2.45
C CYS A 93 10.20 -13.41 -1.53
N LYS A 94 11.28 -14.15 -1.79
CA LYS A 94 12.52 -14.11 -1.01
C LYS A 94 13.32 -12.83 -1.26
N LYS A 95 13.36 -12.37 -2.51
CA LYS A 95 14.14 -11.20 -2.94
C LYS A 95 13.39 -9.87 -2.84
N TYR A 96 12.06 -9.87 -2.73
CA TYR A 96 11.30 -8.64 -2.55
C TYR A 96 11.51 -8.02 -1.16
N PRO A 97 11.71 -6.69 -1.05
CA PRO A 97 11.97 -5.72 -2.13
C PRO A 97 13.44 -5.78 -2.61
N ARG A 98 13.65 -5.71 -3.93
CA ARG A 98 15.00 -5.79 -4.52
C ARG A 98 15.74 -4.45 -4.48
N THR A 99 15.03 -3.36 -4.82
CA THR A 99 15.53 -1.98 -4.83
C THR A 99 14.50 -1.05 -4.16
N SER A 100 14.92 0.15 -3.77
CA SER A 100 14.03 1.18 -3.20
C SER A 100 12.88 1.55 -4.14
N SER A 101 13.14 1.64 -5.45
CA SER A 101 12.12 1.95 -6.46
C SER A 101 11.03 0.88 -6.58
N GLU A 102 11.32 -0.37 -6.24
CA GLU A 102 10.35 -1.47 -6.24
C GLU A 102 9.60 -1.60 -4.90
N PHE A 103 9.97 -0.81 -3.88
CA PHE A 103 9.50 -0.97 -2.51
C PHE A 103 8.16 -0.27 -2.24
N VAL A 104 7.09 -0.80 -2.81
CA VAL A 104 5.73 -0.25 -2.68
C VAL A 104 5.18 -0.32 -1.24
N THR A 105 5.69 -1.25 -0.43
CA THR A 105 5.19 -1.52 0.93
C THR A 105 6.05 -0.89 2.02
N ALA A 106 6.73 0.23 1.73
CA ALA A 106 7.68 0.89 2.64
C ALA A 106 7.10 1.19 4.03
N ASN A 107 5.85 1.66 4.08
CA ASN A 107 5.20 2.05 5.33
C ASN A 107 4.86 0.87 6.26
N ILE A 108 4.75 -0.34 5.71
CA ILE A 108 4.20 -1.49 6.44
C ILE A 108 5.22 -2.62 6.59
N CYS A 109 6.18 -2.77 5.68
CA CYS A 109 7.15 -3.86 5.73
C CYS A 109 8.32 -3.55 6.68
N GLY A 110 9.10 -4.57 7.04
CA GLY A 110 10.27 -4.43 7.93
C GLY A 110 11.59 -4.11 7.21
N PHE A 111 11.59 -4.08 5.89
CA PHE A 111 12.78 -3.75 5.09
C PHE A 111 13.01 -2.25 5.02
N LYS A 112 14.27 -1.85 4.90
CA LYS A 112 14.71 -0.46 4.74
C LYS A 112 15.80 -0.38 3.67
N PHE A 113 15.95 0.80 3.09
CA PHE A 113 17.03 1.13 2.17
C PHE A 113 17.70 2.39 2.67
N GLU A 114 19.02 2.36 2.81
CA GLU A 114 19.81 3.56 3.07
C GLU A 114 20.03 4.28 1.75
N GLU A 115 19.50 5.49 1.65
CA GLU A 115 19.84 6.40 0.55
C GLU A 115 21.22 6.96 0.85
N THR A 116 22.23 6.49 0.13
CA THR A 116 23.49 7.25 0.05
C THR A 116 23.15 8.62 -0.52
N PRO A 117 23.59 9.74 0.08
CA PRO A 117 23.24 11.08 -0.38
C PRO A 117 23.82 11.34 -1.78
N SER A 118 23.06 10.98 -2.82
CA SER A 118 23.38 11.31 -4.21
C SER A 118 23.00 12.77 -4.46
N LYS A 119 24.00 13.59 -4.73
CA LYS A 119 23.90 15.02 -5.08
C LYS A 119 22.73 15.27 -6.05
N LYS A 120 21.80 16.14 -5.66
CA LYS A 120 20.74 16.67 -6.53
C LYS A 120 21.40 17.59 -7.56
N ASN A 121 21.56 17.13 -8.80
CA ASN A 121 21.88 18.02 -9.91
C ASN A 121 20.57 18.42 -10.61
N ASP A 122 20.19 19.66 -10.30
CA ASP A 122 19.45 20.65 -11.07
C ASP A 122 18.96 20.22 -12.47
N SER A 123 17.64 20.15 -12.63
CA SER A 123 16.96 20.07 -13.94
C SER A 123 15.58 20.71 -13.86
N SER A 124 15.50 21.92 -13.28
CA SER A 124 14.25 22.70 -13.33
C SER A 124 14.54 24.18 -13.58
N LYS A 125 14.92 24.48 -14.83
CA LYS A 125 14.87 25.84 -15.38
C LYS A 125 14.21 25.83 -16.75
N ARG A 126 12.93 25.47 -16.82
CA ARG A 126 12.04 26.01 -17.86
C ARG A 126 11.69 27.43 -17.46
N LYS A 127 12.55 28.39 -17.82
CA LYS A 127 12.15 29.80 -17.88
C LYS A 127 11.28 29.96 -19.12
N THR A 128 10.00 30.16 -18.90
CA THR A 128 9.07 30.79 -19.85
C THR A 128 9.63 32.17 -20.21
N SER A 129 10.07 32.33 -21.45
CA SER A 129 10.42 33.64 -22.01
C SER A 129 9.14 34.26 -22.57
N SER A 130 8.54 35.18 -21.80
CA SER A 130 7.48 36.08 -22.25
C SER A 130 7.74 37.45 -21.65
N LYS A 131 8.44 38.31 -22.41
CA LYS A 131 8.58 39.77 -22.21
C LYS A 131 9.21 40.33 -23.49
N SER A 132 8.45 40.87 -24.45
CA SER A 132 7.91 42.23 -24.52
C SER A 132 8.98 43.32 -24.35
N LEU A 133 9.40 43.91 -25.46
CA LEU A 133 10.11 45.18 -25.70
C LEU A 133 10.23 45.28 -27.24
N LYS A 134 9.79 46.30 -27.97
CA LYS A 134 9.50 47.72 -27.74
C LYS A 134 8.30 48.15 -28.57
#